data_AF-A0A7V5WMK1-F1
#
_entry.id   AF-A0A7V5WMK1-F1
#
_cell.length_a   1.000
_cell.length_b   1.000
_cell.length_c   1.000
_cell.angle_alpha   90.00
_cell.angle_beta   90.00
_cell.angle_gamma   90.00
#
_symmetry.space_group_name_H-M   'P 1'
#
loop_
_entity.id
_entity.type
_entity.pdbx_description
1 polymer ?
#
loop_
_entity_poly.entity_id
_entity_poly.type
_entity_poly.pdbx_seq_one_letter_code
_entity_poly.pdbx_strand_id
1 'polypeptide(L)'
;MHKDISLNITIEDMIKGLKHYKSLAKQDLLRADQTAQPGLYKSHAESRIAIYKLLIKHAKEEQPTEVVEKALKLYEQVPFISKGKANNHIRDIAHEHALENFFLLVGLEPDIQKHYWSLRPRIVEETAISS
;
A
#
# COMPACT_ATOMS: atom_id res chain seq x y z
N MET A 1 14.97 0.30 19.52
CA MET A 1 16.03 0.86 18.65
C MET A 1 15.34 1.25 17.35
N HIS A 2 15.06 2.54 17.14
CA HIS A 2 14.57 2.99 15.84
C HIS A 2 15.75 2.85 14.86
N LYS A 3 15.58 2.01 13.83
CA LYS A 3 16.57 1.93 12.75
C LYS A 3 16.45 3.25 11.99
N ASP A 4 17.54 4.02 11.89
CA ASP A 4 17.53 5.26 11.12
C ASP A 4 17.16 4.94 9.67
N ILE A 5 16.06 5.53 9.18
CA ILE A 5 15.60 5.33 7.82
C ILE A 5 16.48 6.19 6.91
N SER A 6 17.48 5.57 6.29
CA SER A 6 18.29 6.21 5.25
C SER A 6 17.54 6.16 3.92
N LEU A 7 17.24 7.33 3.35
CA LEU A 7 16.54 7.47 2.08
C LEU A 7 17.44 8.17 1.06
N ASN A 8 17.45 7.68 -0.17
CA ASN A 8 18.18 8.28 -1.29
C ASN A 8 17.22 8.88 -2.33
N ILE A 9 16.22 9.63 -1.86
CA ILE A 9 15.21 10.29 -2.71
C ILE A 9 14.86 11.67 -2.15
N THR A 10 14.65 12.65 -3.05
CA THR A 10 14.15 13.97 -2.69
C THR A 10 12.62 13.96 -2.52
N ILE A 11 12.08 14.95 -1.82
CA ILE A 11 10.61 15.09 -1.70
C ILE A 11 9.94 15.32 -3.07
N GLU A 12 10.63 16.00 -3.99
CA GLU A 12 10.16 16.29 -5.34
C GLU A 12 10.05 15.01 -6.19
N ASP A 13 11.10 14.17 -6.15
CA ASP A 13 11.11 12.87 -6.83
C ASP A 13 10.08 11.92 -6.23
N MET A 14 9.92 11.92 -4.90
CA MET A 14 8.87 11.17 -4.21
C MET A 14 7.47 11.57 -4.72
N ILE A 15 7.17 12.86 -4.78
CA ILE A 15 5.89 13.36 -5.29
C ILE A 15 5.71 13.00 -6.77
N LYS A 16 6.77 13.09 -7.58
CA LYS A 16 6.74 12.72 -9.00
C LYS A 16 6.43 11.24 -9.19
N GLY A 17 7.10 10.35 -8.44
CA GLY A 17 6.83 8.92 -8.45
C GLY A 17 5.42 8.58 -7.99
N LEU A 18 4.94 9.18 -6.90
CA LEU A 18 3.57 8.98 -6.42
C LEU A 18 2.51 9.47 -7.43
N LYS A 19 2.76 10.60 -8.11
CA LYS A 19 1.88 11.07 -9.20
C LYS A 19 1.86 10.08 -10.36
N HIS A 20 3.01 9.50 -10.71
CA HIS A 20 3.11 8.48 -11.76
C HIS A 20 2.31 7.22 -11.38
N TYR A 21 2.51 6.66 -10.19
CA TYR A 21 1.74 5.49 -9.74
C TYR A 21 0.24 5.75 -9.64
N LYS A 22 -0.17 6.94 -9.18
CA LYS A 22 -1.57 7.35 -9.23
C LYS A 22 -2.11 7.40 -10.66
N SER A 23 -1.30 7.83 -11.63
CA SER A 23 -1.70 7.83 -13.04
C SER A 23 -1.88 6.40 -13.55
N LEU A 24 -1.00 5.48 -13.21
CA LEU A 24 -1.13 4.06 -13.57
C LEU A 24 -2.41 3.46 -12.98
N ALA A 25 -2.67 3.66 -11.69
CA ALA A 25 -3.89 3.17 -11.04
C ALA A 25 -5.16 3.79 -11.66
N LYS A 26 -5.13 5.05 -12.11
CA LYS A 26 -6.24 5.63 -12.89
C LYS A 26 -6.44 4.95 -14.24
N GLN A 27 -5.37 4.57 -14.92
CA GLN A 27 -5.48 3.82 -16.16
C GLN A 27 -6.04 2.42 -15.91
N ASP A 28 -5.65 1.77 -14.81
CA ASP A 28 -6.22 0.48 -14.39
C ASP A 28 -7.73 0.61 -14.15
N LEU A 29 -8.16 1.70 -13.47
CA LEU A 29 -9.56 2.00 -13.24
C LEU A 29 -10.35 2.15 -14.54
N LEU A 30 -9.81 2.86 -15.53
CA LEU A 30 -10.46 3.05 -16.84
C LEU A 30 -10.58 1.74 -17.63
N ARG A 31 -9.68 0.78 -17.40
CA ARG A 31 -9.67 -0.53 -18.08
C ARG A 31 -10.42 -1.60 -17.31
N ALA A 32 -10.90 -1.32 -16.09
CA ALA A 32 -11.50 -2.32 -15.22
C ALA A 32 -12.72 -3.02 -15.85
N ASP A 33 -13.51 -2.28 -16.65
CA ASP A 33 -14.68 -2.81 -17.37
C ASP A 33 -14.34 -3.83 -18.47
N GLN A 34 -13.05 -3.98 -18.82
CA GLN A 34 -12.57 -4.96 -19.78
C GLN A 34 -12.09 -6.26 -19.12
N THR A 35 -12.20 -6.39 -17.80
CA THR A 35 -11.73 -7.55 -17.03
C THR A 35 -12.86 -8.52 -16.71
N ALA A 36 -12.51 -9.76 -16.34
CA ALA A 36 -13.50 -10.78 -15.95
C ALA A 36 -14.24 -10.45 -14.63
N GLN A 37 -13.72 -9.54 -13.80
CA GLN A 37 -14.32 -9.16 -12.51
C GLN A 37 -14.28 -7.63 -12.32
N PRO A 38 -15.01 -6.84 -13.12
CA PRO A 38 -14.85 -5.38 -13.15
C PRO A 38 -14.94 -4.69 -11.79
N GLY A 39 -15.85 -5.13 -10.92
CA GLY A 39 -16.02 -4.57 -9.58
C GLY A 39 -14.77 -4.72 -8.69
N LEU A 40 -14.10 -5.87 -8.73
CA LEU A 40 -12.87 -6.09 -7.95
C LEU A 40 -11.72 -5.21 -8.47
N TYR A 41 -11.56 -5.12 -9.79
CA TYR A 41 -10.50 -4.29 -10.39
C TYR A 41 -10.74 -2.79 -10.16
N LYS A 42 -12.00 -2.33 -10.21
CA LYS A 42 -12.36 -0.95 -9.84
C LYS A 42 -11.99 -0.69 -8.37
N SER A 43 -12.46 -1.53 -7.47
CA SER A 43 -12.19 -1.39 -6.02
C SER A 43 -10.70 -1.40 -5.72
N HIS A 44 -9.93 -2.27 -6.38
CA HIS A 44 -8.48 -2.34 -6.25
C HIS A 44 -7.80 -1.04 -6.70
N ALA A 45 -8.12 -0.57 -7.91
CA ALA A 45 -7.56 0.64 -8.49
C ALA A 45 -7.90 1.90 -7.66
N GLU A 46 -9.15 2.04 -7.23
CA GLU A 46 -9.62 3.13 -6.37
C GLU A 46 -8.86 3.17 -5.04
N SER A 47 -8.68 2.00 -4.42
CA SER A 47 -7.96 1.86 -3.16
C SER A 47 -6.49 2.25 -3.31
N ARG A 48 -5.82 1.85 -4.40
CA ARG A 48 -4.45 2.31 -4.72
C ARG A 48 -4.39 3.83 -4.90
N ILE A 49 -5.33 4.41 -5.66
CA ILE A 49 -5.41 5.87 -5.86
C ILE A 49 -5.55 6.60 -4.52
N ALA A 50 -6.35 6.08 -3.59
CA ALA A 50 -6.54 6.67 -2.27
C ALA A 50 -5.24 6.72 -1.47
N ILE A 51 -4.48 5.62 -1.41
CA ILE A 51 -3.18 5.57 -0.73
C ILE A 51 -2.19 6.55 -1.37
N TYR A 52 -2.05 6.56 -2.70
CA TYR A 52 -1.12 7.49 -3.35
C TYR A 52 -1.52 8.96 -3.13
N LYS A 53 -2.83 9.28 -3.10
CA LYS A 53 -3.29 10.64 -2.75
C LYS A 53 -2.91 11.00 -1.32
N LEU A 54 -3.06 10.09 -0.37
CA LEU A 54 -2.70 10.30 1.03
C LEU A 54 -1.20 10.56 1.17
N LEU A 55 -0.35 9.73 0.57
CA LEU A 55 1.10 9.90 0.60
C LEU A 55 1.56 11.19 -0.09
N ILE A 56 0.91 11.60 -1.18
CA ILE A 56 1.18 12.91 -1.82
C ILE A 56 0.83 14.05 -0.88
N LYS A 57 -0.23 13.93 -0.08
CA LYS A 57 -0.60 14.96 0.90
C LYS A 57 0.49 15.09 1.95
N HIS A 58 0.91 13.98 2.56
CA HIS A 58 2.01 13.97 3.54
C HIS A 58 3.31 14.53 2.94
N ALA A 59 3.67 14.11 1.73
CA ALA A 59 4.89 14.58 1.08
C ALA A 59 4.91 16.08 0.74
N LYS A 60 3.77 16.76 0.77
CA LYS A 60 3.72 18.22 0.59
C LYS A 60 3.98 19.00 1.87
N GLU A 61 3.83 18.36 3.03
CA GLU A 61 3.79 19.00 4.34
C GLU A 61 4.97 18.55 5.23
N GLU A 62 5.66 17.47 4.87
CA GLU A 62 6.55 16.72 5.76
C GLU A 62 7.85 16.31 5.06
N GLN A 63 8.87 15.95 5.85
CA GLN A 63 10.14 15.46 5.33
C GLN A 63 10.00 14.02 4.79
N PRO A 64 10.87 13.59 3.85
CA PRO A 64 10.80 12.25 3.27
C PRO A 64 10.72 11.11 4.29
N THR A 65 11.49 11.18 5.38
CA THR A 65 11.50 10.17 6.44
C THR A 65 10.17 10.08 7.17
N GLU A 66 9.55 11.21 7.50
CA GLU A 66 8.23 11.28 8.16
C GLU A 66 7.13 10.66 7.30
N VAL A 67 7.17 10.89 5.98
CA VAL A 67 6.23 10.27 5.03
C VAL A 67 6.39 8.75 5.02
N VAL A 68 7.64 8.27 5.03
CA VAL A 68 7.93 6.83 5.06
C VAL A 68 7.48 6.20 6.37
N GLU A 69 7.70 6.84 7.51
CA GLU A 69 7.19 6.37 8.80
C GLU A 69 5.66 6.25 8.81
N LYS A 70 4.95 7.23 8.24
CA LYS A 70 3.49 7.15 8.11
C LYS A 70 3.06 6.01 7.19
N ALA A 71 3.76 5.80 6.08
CA ALA A 71 3.51 4.67 5.19
C ALA A 71 3.74 3.32 5.89
N LEU A 72 4.78 3.20 6.72
CA LEU A 72 5.06 1.99 7.50
C LEU A 72 3.99 1.73 8.57
N LYS A 73 3.51 2.77 9.26
CA LYS A 73 2.37 2.66 10.20
C LYS A 73 1.08 2.22 9.50
N LEU A 74 0.82 2.71 8.29
CA LEU A 74 -0.31 2.23 7.48
C LEU A 74 -0.12 0.77 7.08
N TYR A 75 1.10 0.38 6.71
CA TYR A 75 1.43 -0.98 6.27
C TYR A 75 1.25 -2.01 7.39
N GLU A 76 1.67 -1.67 8.60
CA GLU A 76 1.47 -2.48 9.81
C GLU A 76 -0.01 -2.80 10.07
N GLN A 77 -0.91 -1.88 9.74
CA GLN A 77 -2.35 -2.04 9.93
C GLN A 77 -3.00 -2.92 8.85
N VAL A 78 -2.33 -3.18 7.73
CA VAL A 78 -2.91 -4.03 6.67
C VAL A 78 -2.83 -5.50 7.12
N PRO A 79 -3.95 -6.23 7.17
CA PRO A 79 -3.91 -7.62 7.60
C PRO A 79 -3.17 -8.52 6.60
N PHE A 80 -2.60 -9.62 7.08
CA PHE A 80 -2.04 -10.67 6.23
C PHE A 80 -3.18 -11.54 5.66
N ILE A 81 -3.28 -11.59 4.33
CA ILE A 81 -4.39 -12.24 3.63
C ILE A 81 -3.90 -13.50 2.92
N SER A 82 -4.49 -14.64 3.25
CA SER A 82 -4.20 -15.90 2.56
C SER A 82 -4.73 -15.89 1.12
N LYS A 83 -4.03 -16.55 0.20
CA LYS A 83 -4.35 -16.59 -1.25
C LYS A 83 -5.79 -16.99 -1.59
N GLY A 84 -6.44 -17.82 -0.77
CA GLY A 84 -7.84 -18.25 -0.98
C GLY A 84 -8.92 -17.22 -0.61
N LYS A 85 -8.56 -16.11 0.06
CA LYS A 85 -9.50 -15.10 0.58
C LYS A 85 -9.41 -13.75 -0.13
N ALA A 86 -8.65 -13.69 -1.23
CA ALA A 86 -8.24 -12.43 -1.85
C ALA A 86 -9.42 -11.55 -2.32
N ASN A 87 -10.51 -12.14 -2.80
CA ASN A 87 -11.65 -11.38 -3.32
C ASN A 87 -12.37 -10.56 -2.23
N ASN A 88 -12.48 -11.08 -1.00
CA ASN A 88 -13.17 -10.40 0.11
C ASN A 88 -12.34 -9.28 0.75
N HIS A 89 -11.03 -9.26 0.48
CA HIS A 89 -10.07 -8.31 1.05
C HIS A 89 -9.37 -7.50 -0.04
N ILE A 90 -10.05 -7.25 -1.17
CA ILE A 90 -9.45 -6.59 -2.33
C ILE A 90 -8.89 -5.19 -1.99
N ARG A 91 -9.52 -4.49 -1.05
CA ARG A 91 -9.08 -3.19 -0.54
C ARG A 91 -7.75 -3.29 0.21
N ASP A 92 -7.64 -4.25 1.11
CA ASP A 92 -6.45 -4.47 1.92
C ASP A 92 -5.27 -4.90 1.05
N ILE A 93 -5.52 -5.78 0.06
CA ILE A 93 -4.52 -6.17 -0.95
C ILE A 93 -4.07 -4.95 -1.77
N ALA A 94 -5.01 -4.08 -2.16
CA ALA A 94 -4.68 -2.87 -2.88
C ALA A 94 -3.83 -1.89 -2.05
N HIS A 95 -4.11 -1.80 -0.74
CA HIS A 95 -3.30 -1.00 0.19
C HIS A 95 -1.89 -1.57 0.33
N GLU A 96 -1.76 -2.87 0.56
CA GLU A 96 -0.47 -3.58 0.60
C GLU A 96 0.32 -3.29 -0.69
N HIS A 97 -0.25 -3.55 -1.86
CA HIS A 97 0.41 -3.30 -3.13
C HIS A 97 0.78 -1.83 -3.34
N ALA A 98 -0.05 -0.88 -2.91
CA ALA A 98 0.27 0.55 -3.03
C ALA A 98 1.47 0.93 -2.17
N LEU A 99 1.51 0.43 -0.93
CA LEU A 99 2.56 0.71 0.05
C LEU A 99 3.88 0.04 -0.35
N GLU A 100 3.85 -1.21 -0.83
CA GLU A 100 5.05 -1.90 -1.31
C GLU A 100 5.66 -1.22 -2.53
N ASN A 101 4.83 -0.78 -3.49
CA ASN A 101 5.32 0.03 -4.61
C ASN A 101 5.94 1.35 -4.13
N PHE A 102 5.37 1.98 -3.10
CA PHE A 102 5.94 3.19 -2.51
C PHE A 102 7.31 2.91 -1.84
N PHE A 103 7.45 1.79 -1.12
CA PHE A 103 8.73 1.38 -0.53
C PHE A 103 9.81 1.15 -1.58
N LEU A 104 9.45 0.54 -2.72
CA LEU A 104 10.35 0.42 -3.87
C LEU A 104 10.76 1.79 -4.42
N LEU A 105 9.81 2.72 -4.57
CA LEU A 105 10.08 4.07 -5.06
C LEU A 105 11.09 4.82 -4.19
N VAL A 106 10.98 4.74 -2.86
CA VAL A 106 11.85 5.47 -1.93
C VAL A 106 13.14 4.74 -1.61
N GLY A 107 13.33 3.53 -2.14
CA GLY A 107 14.51 2.70 -1.87
C GLY A 107 14.58 2.23 -0.42
N LEU A 108 13.43 1.92 0.20
CA LEU A 108 13.38 1.45 1.59
C LEU A 108 14.18 0.14 1.73
N GLU A 109 15.00 0.05 2.78
CA GLU A 109 15.74 -1.18 3.07
C GLU A 109 14.81 -2.39 3.25
N PRO A 110 15.09 -3.54 2.62
CA PRO A 110 14.26 -4.74 2.74
C PRO A 110 14.06 -5.21 4.18
N ASP A 111 15.07 -5.06 5.05
CA ASP A 111 14.97 -5.46 6.45
C ASP A 111 13.97 -4.62 7.25
N ILE A 112 13.85 -3.32 6.94
CA ILE A 112 12.86 -2.45 7.58
C ILE A 112 11.46 -2.89 7.14
N GLN A 113 11.26 -3.09 5.84
CA GLN A 113 9.98 -3.58 5.32
C GLN A 113 9.61 -4.94 5.94
N LYS A 114 10.56 -5.87 6.01
CA LYS A 114 10.36 -7.20 6.61
C LYS A 114 9.98 -7.12 8.09
N HIS A 115 10.59 -6.20 8.84
CA HIS A 115 10.22 -5.95 10.23
C HIS A 115 8.74 -5.55 10.35
N TYR A 116 8.30 -4.52 9.63
CA TYR A 116 6.90 -4.08 9.68
C TYR A 116 5.93 -5.13 9.12
N TRP A 117 6.34 -5.90 8.10
CA TRP A 117 5.57 -7.03 7.61
C TRP A 117 5.30 -8.07 8.71
N SER A 118 6.30 -8.34 9.56
CA SER A 118 6.18 -9.32 10.65
C SER A 118 5.25 -8.87 11.79
N LEU A 119 4.97 -7.56 11.90
CA LEU A 119 4.07 -6.98 12.90
C LEU A 119 2.59 -6.99 12.46
N ARG A 120 2.32 -7.27 11.18
CA ARG A 120 0.96 -7.20 10.63
C ARG A 120 0.03 -8.23 11.28
N PRO A 121 -1.23 -7.84 11.57
CA PRO A 121 -2.21 -8.76 12.14
C PRO A 121 -2.52 -9.88 11.14
N ARG A 122 -2.60 -11.11 11.64
CA ARG A 122 -3.07 -12.25 10.84
C ARG A 122 -4.58 -12.36 11.01
N ILE A 123 -5.30 -12.48 9.89
CA ILE A 123 -6.72 -12.81 9.96
C ILE A 123 -6.84 -14.28 10.35
N VAL A 124 -7.06 -14.53 11.63
CA VAL A 124 -7.57 -15.81 12.12
C VAL A 124 -9.09 -15.65 12.15
N GLU A 125 -9.77 -16.10 11.09
CA GLU A 125 -11.22 -16.26 11.21
C GLU A 125 -11.45 -17.49 12.07
N GLU A 126 -12.03 -17.26 13.24
CA GLU A 126 -12.60 -18.28 14.10
C GLU A 126 -13.52 -19.15 13.24
N THR A 127 -13.19 -20.43 13.09
CA THR A 127 -14.09 -21.42 12.52
C THR A 127 -15.40 -21.30 13.28
N ALA A 128 -16.43 -20.74 12.64
CA ALA A 128 -17.80 -20.88 13.08
C ALA A 128 -18.12 -22.37 13.06
N ILE A 129 -17.81 -23.07 14.15
CA ILE A 129 -18.42 -24.34 14.48
C ILE A 129 -19.82 -23.97 14.97
N SER A 130 -20.71 -23.74 14.02
CA SER A 130 -22.14 -23.67 14.31
C SER A 130 -22.57 -25.05 14.81
N SER A 131 -22.98 -25.11 16.07
CA SER A 131 -23.68 -26.23 16.69
C SER A 131 -25.14 -26.27 16.23
#